data_AF-A0A379AEM6-F1
#
_entry.id   AF-A0A379AEM6-F1
#
_cell.length_a   1.000
_cell.length_b   1.000
_cell.length_c   1.000
_cell.angle_alpha   90.00
_cell.angle_beta   90.00
_cell.angle_gamma   90.00
#
_symmetry.space_group_name_H-M   'P 1'
#
loop_
_entity.id
_entity.type
_entity.pdbx_description
1 polymer ?
#
loop_
_entity_poly.entity_id
_entity_poly.type
_entity_poly.pdbx_seq_one_letter_code
_entity_poly.pdbx_strand_id
1 'polypeptide(L)'
;MTQAADTHARYPTLSGGQYAFFFDVDGTLAAIQSRPEAVFIPEQVIAQLQQLSALSQGALALVSGRPIEQLDALAAPWYGPAAGVHGC
;
A
#
# COMPACT_ATOMS: atom_id res chain seq x y z
N MET A 1 -0.40 -12.34 -42.44
CA MET A 1 -0.97 -11.13 -41.82
C MET A 1 -1.82 -11.56 -40.63
N THR A 2 -1.26 -11.48 -39.42
CA THR A 2 -1.97 -11.13 -38.17
C THR A 2 -0.88 -10.68 -37.21
N GLN A 3 -0.65 -9.37 -37.15
CA GLN A 3 0.27 -8.77 -36.20
C GLN A 3 -0.41 -8.84 -34.83
N ALA A 4 0.12 -9.66 -33.93
CA ALA A 4 -0.30 -9.67 -32.53
C ALA A 4 -0.12 -8.25 -32.01
N ALA A 5 -1.21 -7.67 -31.49
CA ALA A 5 -1.20 -6.32 -30.96
C ALA A 5 -0.36 -6.32 -29.66
N ASP A 6 0.93 -5.99 -29.78
CA ASP A 6 1.76 -5.56 -28.66
C ASP A 6 1.18 -4.24 -28.10
N THR A 7 0.13 -4.37 -27.29
CA THR A 7 -0.43 -3.26 -26.54
C THR A 7 0.36 -3.12 -25.24
N HIS A 8 1.62 -2.73 -25.37
CA HIS A 8 2.40 -2.24 -24.23
C HIS A 8 1.79 -0.90 -23.81
N ALA A 9 0.72 -0.95 -23.00
CA ALA A 9 0.20 0.22 -22.33
C ALA A 9 1.38 0.86 -21.57
N ARG A 10 1.82 2.03 -22.02
CA ARG A 10 2.93 2.75 -21.40
C ARG A 10 2.42 3.32 -20.09
N TYR A 11 2.58 2.58 -19.01
CA TYR A 11 2.25 3.05 -17.67
C TYR A 11 3.12 4.28 -17.33
N PRO A 12 2.56 5.26 -16.60
CA PRO A 12 3.34 6.40 -16.14
C PRO A 12 4.49 5.93 -15.25
N THR A 13 5.65 6.58 -15.40
CA THR A 13 6.76 6.36 -14.48
C THR A 13 6.38 6.90 -13.10
N LEU A 14 6.54 6.09 -12.07
CA LEU A 14 6.29 6.51 -10.68
C LEU A 14 7.40 7.45 -10.15
N SER A 15 8.51 7.56 -10.89
CA SER A 15 9.63 8.45 -10.57
C SER A 15 9.23 9.92 -10.68
N GLY A 16 9.70 10.73 -9.71
CA GLY A 16 9.58 12.19 -9.73
C GLY A 16 8.55 12.79 -8.77
N GLY A 17 7.94 12.00 -7.88
CA GLY A 17 7.07 12.53 -6.81
C GLY A 17 5.75 13.16 -7.31
N GLN A 18 5.29 12.78 -8.50
CA GLN A 18 4.07 13.32 -9.11
C GLN A 18 2.78 12.64 -8.63
N TYR A 19 2.91 11.54 -7.88
CA TYR A 19 1.80 10.72 -7.42
C TYR A 19 1.84 10.57 -5.91
N ALA A 20 0.66 10.63 -5.30
CA ALA A 20 0.45 10.28 -3.91
C ALA A 20 -0.44 9.03 -3.83
N PHE A 21 -0.08 8.09 -2.94
CA PHE A 21 -0.75 6.81 -2.78
C PHE A 21 -1.50 6.75 -1.46
N PHE A 22 -2.72 6.26 -1.50
CA PHE A 22 -3.55 6.00 -0.33
C PHE A 22 -4.04 4.57 -0.44
N PHE A 23 -3.64 3.71 0.48
CA PHE A 23 -4.03 2.30 0.49
C PHE A 23 -4.94 1.99 1.66
N ASP A 24 -6.06 1.38 1.35
CA ASP A 24 -6.79 0.60 2.35
C ASP A 24 -5.97 -0.63 2.79
N VAL A 25 -6.27 -1.16 3.96
CA VAL A 25 -5.55 -2.31 4.54
C VAL A 25 -6.38 -3.58 4.44
N ASP A 26 -7.56 -3.63 5.07
CA ASP A 26 -8.35 -4.84 5.21
C ASP A 26 -9.08 -5.19 3.91
N GLY A 27 -8.75 -6.33 3.31
CA GLY A 27 -9.25 -6.72 1.99
C GLY A 27 -8.48 -6.09 0.83
N THR A 28 -7.46 -5.28 1.11
CA THR A 28 -6.60 -4.64 0.10
C THR A 28 -5.15 -5.12 0.23
N LEU A 29 -4.44 -4.68 1.27
CA LEU A 29 -3.04 -5.09 1.53
C LEU A 29 -2.96 -6.35 2.40
N ALA A 30 -3.98 -6.58 3.23
CA ALA A 30 -4.14 -7.76 4.05
C ALA A 30 -5.42 -8.49 3.64
N ALA A 31 -5.36 -9.81 3.47
CA ALA A 31 -6.55 -10.60 3.17
C ALA A 31 -7.53 -10.55 4.36
N ILE A 32 -8.84 -10.53 4.05
CA ILE A 32 -9.87 -10.65 5.09
C ILE A 32 -9.75 -12.04 5.73
N GLN A 33 -9.63 -12.07 7.04
CA GLN A 33 -9.54 -13.28 7.84
C GLN A 33 -10.79 -13.48 8.68
N SER A 34 -11.08 -14.73 9.04
CA SER A 34 -12.22 -15.06 9.92
C SER A 34 -12.09 -14.47 11.32
N ARG A 35 -10.86 -14.11 11.73
CA ARG A 35 -10.56 -13.53 13.04
C ARG A 35 -9.64 -12.30 12.89
N PRO A 36 -9.93 -11.17 13.56
CA PRO A 36 -9.14 -9.93 13.41
C PRO A 36 -7.65 -10.07 13.73
N GLU A 37 -7.29 -10.93 14.67
CA GLU A 37 -5.91 -11.19 15.11
C GLU A 37 -5.10 -12.03 14.13
N ALA A 38 -5.75 -12.69 13.17
CA ALA A 38 -5.07 -13.47 12.14
C ALA A 38 -4.69 -12.63 10.92
N VAL A 39 -5.07 -11.35 10.89
CA VAL A 39 -4.77 -10.43 9.79
C VAL A 39 -3.28 -10.08 9.83
N PHE A 40 -2.62 -10.17 8.67
CA PHE A 40 -1.23 -9.77 8.49
C PHE A 40 -1.04 -9.23 7.07
N ILE A 41 -0.07 -8.34 6.90
CA ILE A 41 0.40 -7.90 5.58
C ILE A 41 1.60 -8.76 5.20
N PRO A 42 1.62 -9.42 4.03
CA PRO A 42 2.77 -10.23 3.61
C PRO A 42 4.05 -9.39 3.53
N GLU A 43 5.19 -9.93 3.96
CA GLU A 43 6.48 -9.21 3.99
C GLU A 43 6.87 -8.61 2.63
N GLN A 44 6.56 -9.31 1.53
CA GLN A 44 6.79 -8.80 0.18
C GLN A 44 6.02 -7.52 -0.12
N VAL A 45 4.79 -7.39 0.42
CA VAL A 45 3.94 -6.22 0.24
C VAL A 45 4.52 -5.06 1.05
N ILE A 46 5.01 -5.31 2.26
CA ILE A 46 5.70 -4.30 3.07
C ILE A 46 6.95 -3.79 2.35
N ALA A 47 7.76 -4.67 1.76
CA ALA A 47 8.91 -4.27 0.96
C ALA A 47 8.51 -3.42 -0.27
N GLN A 48 7.39 -3.73 -0.90
CA GLN A 48 6.85 -2.93 -2.01
C GLN A 48 6.36 -1.56 -1.54
N LEU A 49 5.72 -1.45 -0.37
CA LEU A 49 5.31 -0.17 0.22
C LEU A 49 6.52 0.71 0.51
N GLN A 50 7.62 0.14 1.04
CA GLN A 50 8.88 0.85 1.26
C GLN A 50 9.44 1.42 -0.05
N GLN A 51 9.52 0.59 -1.10
CA GLN A 51 10.01 1.03 -2.40
C GLN A 51 9.11 2.10 -3.02
N LEU A 52 7.78 1.92 -2.94
CA LEU A 52 6.82 2.85 -3.51
C LEU A 52 6.83 4.20 -2.77
N SER A 53 6.95 4.17 -1.45
CA SER A 53 7.14 5.36 -0.62
C SER A 53 8.41 6.12 -1.03
N ALA A 54 9.53 5.43 -1.25
CA ALA A 54 10.76 6.05 -1.73
C ALA A 54 10.61 6.69 -3.12
N LEU A 55 9.96 6.00 -4.06
CA LEU A 55 9.73 6.50 -5.43
C LEU A 55 8.79 7.72 -5.47
N SER A 56 7.84 7.77 -4.54
CA SER A 56 6.86 8.86 -4.38
C SER A 56 7.33 9.99 -3.44
N GLN A 57 8.61 10.00 -3.03
CA GLN A 57 9.16 11.00 -2.10
C GLN A 57 8.39 11.06 -0.76
N GLY A 58 7.94 9.90 -0.28
CA GLY A 58 7.19 9.76 0.96
C GLY A 58 5.69 10.00 0.83
N ALA A 59 5.17 10.28 -0.37
CA ALA A 59 3.74 10.51 -0.61
C ALA A 59 2.95 9.18 -0.65
N LEU A 60 2.98 8.42 0.44
CA LEU A 60 2.21 7.19 0.63
C LEU A 60 1.59 7.18 2.03
N ALA A 61 0.29 6.92 2.12
CA ALA A 61 -0.42 6.77 3.38
C ALA A 61 -1.27 5.49 3.44
N LEU A 62 -1.36 4.88 4.62
CA LEU A 62 -2.36 3.86 4.91
C LEU A 62 -3.65 4.51 5.42
N VAL A 63 -4.80 4.04 4.96
CA VAL A 63 -6.12 4.56 5.35
C VAL A 63 -6.99 3.39 5.76
N SER A 64 -7.31 3.26 7.04
CA SER A 64 -8.02 2.08 7.54
C SER A 64 -8.97 2.45 8.68
N GLY A 65 -9.98 1.60 8.89
CA GLY A 65 -10.81 1.63 10.09
C GLY A 65 -10.14 1.05 11.34
N ARG A 66 -8.84 0.71 11.30
CA ARG A 66 -8.07 0.26 12.46
C ARG A 66 -7.43 1.43 13.22
N PRO A 67 -7.16 1.30 14.53
CA PRO A 67 -6.30 2.23 15.27
C PRO A 67 -4.89 2.32 14.66
N ILE A 68 -4.26 3.49 14.72
CA ILE A 68 -2.92 3.71 14.15
C ILE A 68 -1.88 2.75 14.74
N GLU A 69 -1.93 2.48 16.04
CA GLU A 69 -1.04 1.52 16.71
C GLU A 69 -1.13 0.10 16.11
N GLN A 70 -2.31 -0.31 15.63
CA GLN A 70 -2.48 -1.61 14.96
C GLN A 70 -1.95 -1.55 13.53
N LEU A 71 -2.09 -0.41 12.85
CA LEU A 71 -1.52 -0.21 11.51
C LEU A 71 0.00 -0.25 11.53
N ASP A 72 0.61 0.42 12.51
CA ASP A 72 2.06 0.39 12.71
C ASP A 72 2.54 -1.04 12.97
N ALA A 73 1.83 -1.80 13.80
CA ALA A 73 2.16 -3.19 14.08
C ALA A 73 2.03 -4.10 12.83
N LEU A 74 1.01 -3.88 12.00
CA LEU A 74 0.76 -4.66 10.78
C LEU A 74 1.75 -4.34 9.67
N ALA A 75 2.19 -3.08 9.57
CA ALA A 75 3.06 -2.61 8.51
C ALA A 75 4.55 -2.62 8.88
N ALA A 76 4.88 -2.90 10.15
CA ALA A 76 6.25 -3.00 10.61
C ALA A 76 7.10 -3.94 9.72
N PRO A 77 8.33 -3.54 9.34
CA PRO A 77 9.09 -2.40 9.87
C PRO A 77 8.87 -1.07 9.12
N TRP A 78 7.89 -0.98 8.21
CA TRP A 78 7.57 0.29 7.56
C TRP A 78 6.70 1.16 8.48
N TYR A 79 7.10 2.43 8.63
CA TYR A 79 6.36 3.45 9.38
C TYR A 79 6.20 4.67 8.48
N GLY A 80 4.98 5.21 8.41
CA GLY A 80 4.68 6.31 7.52
C GLY A 80 3.33 6.96 7.85
N PRO A 81 2.88 7.91 7.02
CA PRO A 81 1.58 8.52 7.17
C PRO A 81 0.46 7.46 7.25
N ALA A 82 -0.44 7.61 8.22
CA ALA A 82 -1.58 6.75 8.39
C ALA A 82 -2.82 7.54 8.85
N ALA A 83 -3.99 7.09 8.44
CA ALA A 83 -5.28 7.54 8.93
C ALA A 83 -6.04 6.33 9.47
N GLY A 84 -6.29 6.32 10.79
CA GLY A 84 -7.05 5.30 11.49
C GLY A 84 -8.50 5.70 11.78
N VAL A 85 -9.19 4.93 12.62
CA VAL A 85 -10.52 5.31 13.15
C VAL A 85 -10.41 6.66 13.86
N HIS A 86 -11.27 7.61 13.47
CA HIS A 86 -11.29 9.02 13.93
C HIS A 86 -10.24 9.95 13.30
N GLY A 87 -9.42 9.46 12.36
CA GLY A 87 -8.52 10.31 11.57
C GLY A 87 -7.32 10.88 12.31
N CYS A 88 -7.04 10.41 13.52
CA CYS A 88 -5.91 10.81 14.35
C CYS A 88 -5.43 9.71 15.29
#